data_AF-A0A935T6R9-F1
#
_entry.id   AF-A0A935T6R9-F1
#
_cell.length_a   1.000
_cell.length_b   1.000
_cell.length_c   1.000
_cell.angle_alpha   90.00
_cell.angle_beta   90.00
_cell.angle_gamma   90.00
#
_symmetry.space_group_name_H-M   'P 1'
#
loop_
_entity.id
_entity.type
_entity.pdbx_description
1 polymer ?
#
loop_
_entity_poly.entity_id
_entity_poly.type
_entity_poly.pdbx_seq_one_letter_code
_entity_poly.pdbx_strand_id
1 'polypeptide(L)'
;MCTERKGKRACKINAAQSICPLCCASIRGAGCAGCFHYQPSLAYQREKRLREKHFTVELIPEVDELCDAALNLAEKGALTEAEAAIEELRRQHPHYHSVLYGLGVCHGLRGEPDQAIACFERAVEIFPLLAHAHYNLGTAYCQKFEIERAVGAYEKAIAADGRDGPVGRKARKHLDEFEAICQKNGVSLTTHIDNVRIFDQAFAALRNANYQVAINLFAQILKTEKGHVQSYGNMGLAYAGLGNKQKALECLDQAIQIDPDYEPALVNRRVVENLREGATLPPIERLEISYYSEFRQGKKSHMDSSS
;
A
#
# COMPACT_ATOMS: atom_id res chain seq x y z
N MET A 1 1.78 -27.86 -2.86
CA MET A 1 2.62 -27.60 -4.06
C MET A 1 1.88 -28.07 -5.29
N CYS A 2 1.90 -27.33 -6.42
CA CYS A 2 1.08 -27.70 -7.59
C CYS A 2 1.48 -29.07 -8.17
N THR A 3 0.49 -29.86 -8.61
CA THR A 3 0.68 -31.15 -9.28
C THR A 3 0.93 -31.02 -10.79
N GLU A 4 0.65 -29.84 -11.35
CA GLU A 4 0.68 -29.59 -12.80
C GLU A 4 2.10 -29.42 -13.38
N ARG A 5 3.11 -29.14 -12.55
CA ARG A 5 4.45 -28.76 -13.03
C ARG A 5 5.53 -29.55 -12.32
N LYS A 6 6.43 -30.13 -13.11
CA LYS A 6 7.59 -30.88 -12.60
C LYS A 6 8.48 -29.99 -11.73
N GLY A 7 8.80 -30.48 -10.53
CA GLY A 7 9.76 -29.83 -9.64
C GLY A 7 11.17 -29.87 -10.22
N LYS A 8 11.86 -28.73 -10.23
CA LYS A 8 13.20 -28.58 -10.81
C LYS A 8 14.23 -28.01 -9.84
N ARG A 9 13.83 -27.65 -8.62
CA ARG A 9 14.67 -26.99 -7.61
C ARG A 9 14.55 -27.71 -6.27
N ALA A 10 15.62 -27.91 -5.54
CA ALA A 10 15.55 -28.38 -4.15
C ALA A 10 15.19 -27.21 -3.23
N CYS A 11 14.15 -27.35 -2.41
CA CYS A 11 13.66 -26.27 -1.54
C CYS A 11 13.97 -26.54 -0.06
N LYS A 12 14.83 -25.73 0.55
CA LYS A 12 15.14 -25.84 1.99
C LYS A 12 13.95 -25.52 2.90
N ILE A 13 13.02 -24.67 2.45
CA ILE A 13 11.81 -24.30 3.18
C ILE A 13 10.74 -25.40 3.11
N ASN A 14 10.67 -26.11 1.98
CA ASN A 14 9.72 -27.20 1.77
C ASN A 14 10.37 -28.58 2.01
N ALA A 15 10.99 -28.77 3.17
CA ALA A 15 11.56 -30.05 3.60
C ALA A 15 12.47 -30.75 2.56
N ALA A 16 13.28 -29.97 1.84
CA ALA A 16 14.18 -30.45 0.78
C ALA A 16 13.49 -31.13 -0.44
N GLN A 17 12.16 -31.02 -0.57
CA GLN A 17 11.44 -31.57 -1.72
C GLN A 17 11.67 -30.74 -2.99
N SER A 18 11.49 -31.39 -4.15
CA SER A 18 11.59 -30.72 -5.45
C SER A 18 10.39 -29.77 -5.68
N ILE A 19 10.67 -28.52 -6.06
CA ILE A 19 9.68 -27.47 -6.31
C ILE A 19 9.80 -26.92 -7.72
N CYS A 20 8.67 -26.60 -8.35
CA CYS A 20 8.64 -25.94 -9.66
C CYS A 20 8.99 -24.45 -9.52
N PRO A 21 9.51 -23.77 -10.56
CA PRO A 21 9.90 -22.38 -10.47
C PRO A 21 8.84 -21.39 -9.98
N LEU A 22 7.56 -21.61 -10.33
CA LEU A 22 6.44 -20.74 -9.97
C LEU A 22 6.02 -20.90 -8.50
N CYS A 23 5.79 -22.14 -8.06
CA CYS A 23 5.57 -22.41 -6.64
C CYS A 23 6.77 -21.99 -5.79
N CYS A 24 7.99 -22.12 -6.32
CA CYS A 24 9.18 -21.61 -5.65
C CYS A 24 9.10 -20.09 -5.48
N ALA A 25 8.64 -19.36 -6.50
CA ALA A 25 8.50 -17.90 -6.43
C ALA A 25 7.40 -17.45 -5.46
N SER A 26 6.27 -18.17 -5.40
CA SER A 26 5.11 -17.80 -4.57
C SER A 26 5.34 -17.96 -3.07
N ILE A 27 6.34 -18.74 -2.65
CA ILE A 27 6.66 -18.98 -1.23
C ILE A 27 8.00 -18.34 -0.79
N ARG A 28 8.60 -17.49 -1.63
CA ARG A 28 9.89 -16.85 -1.30
C ARG A 28 9.74 -15.93 -0.09
N GLY A 29 10.77 -15.94 0.77
CA GLY A 29 10.85 -15.07 1.94
C GLY A 29 12.25 -15.10 2.56
N ALA A 30 12.37 -14.66 3.81
CA ALA A 30 13.64 -14.59 4.53
C ALA A 30 14.39 -15.94 4.58
N GLY A 31 13.67 -17.06 4.68
CA GLY A 31 14.25 -18.41 4.66
C GLY A 31 14.92 -18.81 3.34
N CYS A 32 14.79 -18.02 2.27
CA CYS A 32 15.48 -18.24 1.01
C CYS A 32 16.87 -17.59 0.96
N ALA A 33 17.29 -16.87 2.01
CA ALA A 33 18.62 -16.25 2.07
C ALA A 33 19.73 -17.29 1.80
N GLY A 34 20.64 -16.97 0.88
CA GLY A 34 21.71 -17.89 0.46
C GLY A 34 21.28 -19.04 -0.46
N CYS A 35 20.01 -19.12 -0.87
CA CYS A 35 19.58 -20.10 -1.87
C CYS A 35 20.14 -19.76 -3.25
N PHE A 36 20.74 -20.76 -3.91
CA PHE A 36 21.31 -20.65 -5.26
C PHE A 36 20.32 -20.09 -6.30
N HIS A 37 19.03 -20.37 -6.18
CA HIS A 37 18.01 -19.86 -7.11
C HIS A 37 17.38 -18.52 -6.69
N TYR A 38 17.59 -18.09 -5.45
CA TYR A 38 17.04 -16.82 -4.94
C TYR A 38 18.02 -15.68 -5.12
N GLN A 39 19.32 -15.92 -4.90
CA GLN A 39 20.35 -14.89 -5.04
C GLN A 39 20.38 -14.25 -6.44
N PRO A 40 20.37 -15.02 -7.56
CA PRO A 40 20.27 -14.42 -8.90
C PRO A 40 18.94 -13.70 -9.13
N SER A 41 17.85 -14.15 -8.50
CA SER A 41 16.55 -13.47 -8.62
C SER A 41 16.55 -12.12 -7.90
N LEU A 42 17.22 -12.02 -6.74
CA LEU A 42 17.43 -10.76 -6.04
C LEU A 42 18.36 -9.84 -6.83
N ALA A 43 19.46 -10.38 -7.38
CA ALA A 43 20.37 -9.65 -8.25
C ALA A 43 19.64 -9.10 -9.48
N TYR A 44 18.88 -9.95 -10.19
CA TYR A 44 18.06 -9.55 -11.33
C TYR A 44 17.00 -8.50 -10.95
N GLN A 45 16.34 -8.63 -9.80
CA GLN A 45 15.38 -7.62 -9.33
C GLN A 45 16.05 -6.28 -9.01
N ARG A 46 17.26 -6.31 -8.42
CA ARG A 46 18.07 -5.10 -8.18
C ARG A 46 18.51 -4.48 -9.51
N GLU A 47 19.06 -5.27 -10.42
CA GLU A 47 19.49 -4.81 -11.75
C GLU A 47 18.34 -4.30 -12.61
N LYS A 48 17.17 -4.96 -12.59
CA LYS A 48 15.97 -4.50 -13.28
C LYS A 48 15.46 -3.15 -12.75
N ARG A 49 15.66 -2.87 -11.46
CA ARG A 49 15.39 -1.55 -10.87
C ARG A 49 16.45 -0.50 -11.26
N LEU A 50 17.69 -0.93 -11.52
CA LEU A 50 18.82 -0.06 -11.88
C LEU A 50 18.91 0.25 -13.38
N ARG A 51 18.32 -0.57 -14.26
CA ARG A 51 18.25 -0.24 -15.69
C ARG A 51 17.27 0.91 -15.88
N GLU A 52 17.80 2.12 -16.00
CA GLU A 52 17.06 3.26 -16.52
C GLU A 52 16.41 2.85 -17.83
N LYS A 53 15.07 2.81 -17.84
CA LYS A 53 14.33 2.56 -19.08
C LYS A 53 14.64 3.73 -20.00
N HIS A 54 15.33 3.45 -21.10
CA HIS A 54 15.49 4.43 -22.15
C HIS A 54 14.09 4.80 -22.63
N PHE A 55 13.78 6.08 -22.68
CA PHE A 55 12.52 6.60 -23.18
C PHE A 55 12.78 7.56 -24.33
N THR A 56 11.81 7.67 -25.23
CA THR A 56 11.79 8.67 -26.28
C THR A 56 10.45 9.34 -26.18
N VAL A 57 10.46 10.65 -25.98
CA VAL A 57 9.26 11.46 -25.82
C VAL A 57 9.11 12.33 -27.06
N GLU A 58 7.93 12.29 -27.66
CA GLU A 58 7.53 13.28 -28.65
C GLU A 58 7.27 14.60 -27.92
N LEU A 59 7.80 15.70 -28.45
CA LEU A 59 7.57 17.05 -27.94
C LEU A 59 6.90 17.88 -29.03
N ILE A 60 5.70 18.37 -28.72
CA ILE A 60 4.89 19.21 -29.59
C ILE A 60 4.62 20.50 -28.81
N PRO A 61 5.49 21.53 -28.93
CA PRO A 61 5.41 22.74 -28.12
C PRO A 61 4.05 23.43 -28.18
N GLU A 62 3.40 23.43 -29.35
CA GLU A 62 2.08 24.03 -29.52
C GLU A 62 1.01 23.32 -28.69
N VAL A 63 1.12 21.99 -28.53
CA VAL A 63 0.20 21.20 -27.69
C VAL A 63 0.51 21.43 -26.21
N ASP A 64 1.79 21.57 -25.84
CA ASP A 64 2.19 21.91 -24.46
C ASP A 64 1.63 23.28 -24.05
N GLU A 65 1.77 24.30 -24.89
CA GLU A 65 1.22 25.64 -24.65
C GLU A 65 -0.31 25.63 -24.48
N LEU A 66 -1.01 24.84 -25.29
CA LEU A 66 -2.48 24.69 -25.17
C LEU A 66 -2.86 23.93 -23.88
N CYS A 67 -2.08 22.94 -23.46
CA CYS A 67 -2.28 22.26 -22.18
C CYS A 67 -2.07 23.23 -21.02
N ASP A 68 -1.01 24.04 -21.05
CA ASP A 68 -0.72 25.04 -20.02
C ASP A 68 -1.81 26.10 -19.94
N ALA A 69 -2.35 26.56 -21.08
CA ALA A 69 -3.49 27.47 -21.12
C ALA A 69 -4.73 26.86 -20.44
N ALA A 70 -5.02 25.58 -20.72
CA ALA A 70 -6.14 24.88 -20.08
C ALA A 70 -5.93 24.68 -18.57
N LEU A 71 -4.70 24.36 -18.15
CA LEU A 71 -4.36 24.24 -16.73
C LEU A 71 -4.51 25.57 -15.99
N ASN A 72 -4.12 26.68 -16.60
CA ASN A 72 -4.33 28.02 -16.06
C ASN A 72 -5.83 28.36 -15.88
N LEU A 73 -6.71 27.87 -16.76
CA LEU A 73 -8.16 28.01 -16.58
C LEU A 73 -8.63 27.21 -15.37
N ALA A 74 -8.15 25.97 -15.21
CA ALA A 74 -8.48 25.12 -14.08
C ALA A 74 -8.04 25.74 -12.74
N GLU A 75 -6.84 26.32 -12.69
CA GLU A 75 -6.32 27.03 -11.50
C GLU A 75 -7.18 28.26 -11.12
N LYS A 76 -7.80 28.92 -12.11
CA LYS A 76 -8.73 30.04 -11.90
C LYS A 76 -10.15 29.58 -11.54
N GLY A 77 -10.40 28.28 -11.44
CA GLY A 77 -11.71 27.70 -11.13
C GLY A 77 -12.62 27.49 -12.35
N ALA A 78 -12.18 27.82 -13.56
CA ALA A 78 -12.91 27.57 -14.80
C ALA A 78 -12.74 26.11 -15.27
N LEU A 79 -13.07 25.15 -14.41
CA LEU A 79 -12.80 23.73 -14.61
C LEU A 79 -13.49 23.16 -15.87
N THR A 80 -14.73 23.57 -16.15
CA THR A 80 -15.47 23.10 -17.34
C THR A 80 -14.82 23.55 -18.65
N GLU A 81 -14.27 24.76 -18.69
CA GLU A 81 -13.56 25.28 -19.87
C GLU A 81 -12.22 24.57 -20.06
N ALA A 82 -11.48 24.36 -18.96
CA ALA A 82 -10.24 23.60 -18.97
C ALA A 82 -10.46 22.16 -19.48
N GLU A 83 -11.50 21.48 -18.99
CA GLU A 83 -11.88 20.14 -19.42
C GLU A 83 -12.23 20.09 -20.91
N ALA A 84 -13.01 21.05 -21.40
CA ALA A 84 -13.37 21.12 -22.82
C ALA A 84 -12.12 21.29 -23.70
N ALA A 85 -11.18 22.14 -23.28
CA ALA A 85 -9.92 22.35 -24.00
C ALA A 85 -9.03 21.10 -24.00
N ILE A 86 -8.83 20.48 -22.83
CA ILE A 86 -8.04 19.24 -22.71
C ILE A 86 -8.68 18.09 -23.51
N GLU A 87 -10.00 17.98 -23.51
CA GLU A 87 -10.71 16.93 -24.22
C GLU A 87 -10.57 17.07 -25.74
N GLU A 88 -10.56 18.29 -26.26
CA GLU A 88 -10.28 18.55 -27.67
C GLU A 88 -8.84 18.15 -28.03
N LEU A 89 -7.86 18.52 -27.21
CA LEU A 89 -6.47 18.08 -27.39
C LEU A 89 -6.35 16.55 -27.32
N ARG A 90 -7.11 15.89 -26.45
CA ARG A 90 -7.13 14.42 -26.33
C ARG A 90 -7.64 13.72 -27.58
N ARG A 91 -8.59 14.31 -28.31
CA ARG A 91 -9.08 13.74 -29.58
C ARG A 91 -7.99 13.67 -30.64
N GLN A 92 -7.10 14.67 -30.64
CA GLN A 92 -6.01 14.79 -31.61
C GLN A 92 -4.73 14.07 -31.13
N HIS A 93 -4.46 14.10 -29.82
CA HIS A 93 -3.24 13.60 -29.19
C HIS A 93 -3.54 12.71 -27.95
N PRO A 94 -4.23 11.56 -28.09
CA PRO A 94 -4.72 10.75 -26.97
C PRO A 94 -3.64 10.06 -26.11
N HIS A 95 -2.41 10.05 -26.60
CA HIS A 95 -1.24 9.44 -25.95
C HIS A 95 -0.12 10.46 -25.70
N TYR A 96 -0.44 11.75 -25.70
CA TYR A 96 0.54 12.79 -25.39
C TYR A 96 0.57 13.07 -23.89
N HIS A 97 1.77 13.12 -23.32
CA HIS A 97 1.99 13.15 -21.89
C HIS A 97 1.37 14.40 -21.22
N SER A 98 1.50 15.59 -21.81
CA SER A 98 0.93 16.83 -21.29
C SER A 98 -0.60 16.83 -21.31
N VAL A 99 -1.21 16.22 -22.34
CA VAL A 99 -2.68 16.08 -22.44
C VAL A 99 -3.20 15.13 -21.37
N LEU A 100 -2.54 13.98 -21.19
CA LEU A 100 -2.88 13.02 -20.12
C LEU A 100 -2.70 13.63 -18.73
N TYR A 101 -1.64 14.41 -18.54
CA TYR A 101 -1.42 15.17 -17.31
C TYR A 101 -2.54 16.19 -17.06
N GLY A 102 -2.91 17.00 -18.07
CA GLY A 102 -4.01 17.95 -17.99
C GLY A 102 -5.34 17.30 -17.64
N LEU A 103 -5.64 16.14 -18.24
CA LEU A 103 -6.85 15.37 -17.94
C LEU A 103 -6.83 14.87 -16.48
N GLY A 104 -5.68 14.39 -16.02
CA GLY A 104 -5.50 13.99 -14.62
C GLY A 104 -5.71 15.14 -13.64
N VAL A 105 -5.25 16.35 -13.96
CA VAL A 105 -5.50 17.54 -13.14
C VAL A 105 -6.99 17.84 -13.06
N CYS A 106 -7.70 17.80 -14.20
CA CYS A 106 -9.14 18.03 -14.23
C CYS A 106 -9.91 17.02 -13.35
N HIS A 107 -9.59 15.72 -13.46
CA HIS A 107 -10.18 14.70 -12.59
C HIS A 107 -9.84 14.92 -11.11
N GLY A 108 -8.60 15.29 -10.79
CA GLY A 108 -8.18 15.58 -9.42
C GLY A 108 -8.96 16.74 -8.80
N LEU A 109 -9.17 17.81 -9.56
CA LEU A 109 -9.97 18.97 -9.12
C LEU A 109 -11.46 18.64 -8.95
N ARG A 110 -11.97 17.65 -9.69
CA ARG A 110 -13.34 17.13 -9.54
C ARG A 110 -13.53 16.20 -8.34
N GLY A 111 -12.45 15.87 -7.63
CA GLY A 111 -12.49 14.90 -6.53
C GLY A 111 -12.58 13.45 -7.01
N GLU A 112 -12.05 13.15 -8.19
CA GLU A 112 -12.02 11.82 -8.81
C GLU A 112 -10.58 11.24 -8.78
N PRO A 113 -10.08 10.80 -7.60
CA PRO A 113 -8.67 10.41 -7.44
C PRO A 113 -8.29 9.18 -8.26
N ASP A 114 -9.18 8.22 -8.46
CA ASP A 114 -8.89 7.00 -9.24
C ASP A 114 -8.65 7.33 -10.72
N GLN A 115 -9.51 8.17 -11.31
CA GLN A 115 -9.36 8.64 -12.69
C GLN A 115 -8.10 9.51 -12.84
N ALA A 116 -7.83 10.37 -11.86
CA ALA A 116 -6.63 11.21 -11.85
C ALA A 116 -5.35 10.35 -11.83
N ILE A 117 -5.28 9.35 -10.93
CA ILE A 117 -4.17 8.40 -10.84
C ILE A 117 -3.94 7.70 -12.18
N ALA A 118 -4.99 7.14 -12.78
CA ALA A 118 -4.88 6.46 -14.08
C ALA A 118 -4.31 7.38 -15.18
N CYS A 119 -4.71 8.65 -15.21
CA CYS A 119 -4.20 9.62 -16.17
C CYS A 119 -2.72 9.96 -15.92
N PHE A 120 -2.36 10.25 -14.67
CA PHE A 120 -0.98 10.58 -14.33
C PHE A 120 -0.02 9.40 -14.48
N GLU A 121 -0.44 8.17 -14.14
CA GLU A 121 0.36 6.96 -14.34
C GLU A 121 0.70 6.79 -15.83
N ARG A 122 -0.29 6.97 -16.72
CA ARG A 122 -0.04 6.94 -18.17
C ARG A 122 0.89 8.07 -18.63
N ALA A 123 0.73 9.28 -18.09
CA ALA A 123 1.59 10.41 -18.43
C ALA A 123 3.07 10.13 -18.08
N VAL A 124 3.35 9.58 -16.88
CA VAL A 124 4.71 9.25 -16.44
C VAL A 124 5.27 7.97 -17.06
N GLU A 125 4.41 7.09 -17.59
CA GLU A 125 4.86 5.97 -18.44
C GLU A 125 5.44 6.45 -19.77
N ILE A 126 4.86 7.51 -20.35
CA ILE A 126 5.32 8.12 -21.60
C ILE A 126 6.51 9.05 -21.35
N PHE A 127 6.40 9.94 -20.36
CA PHE A 127 7.45 10.87 -19.97
C PHE A 127 7.82 10.71 -18.49
N PRO A 128 8.79 9.84 -18.15
CA PRO A 128 9.15 9.55 -16.77
C PRO A 128 9.68 10.73 -15.94
N LEU A 129 10.17 11.79 -16.59
CA LEU A 129 10.71 13.00 -15.92
C LEU A 129 9.66 14.10 -15.73
N LEU A 130 8.37 13.81 -15.94
CA LEU A 130 7.29 14.77 -15.71
C LEU A 130 7.04 14.96 -14.19
N ALA A 131 7.82 15.85 -13.57
CA ALA A 131 7.81 16.04 -12.12
C ALA A 131 6.43 16.40 -11.55
N HIS A 132 5.67 17.25 -12.25
CA HIS A 132 4.31 17.65 -11.86
C HIS A 132 3.35 16.47 -11.79
N ALA A 133 3.44 15.50 -12.72
CA ALA A 133 2.60 14.32 -12.71
C ALA A 133 2.95 13.39 -11.53
N HIS A 134 4.23 13.22 -11.20
CA HIS A 134 4.63 12.49 -9.99
C HIS A 134 4.18 13.18 -8.71
N TYR A 135 4.24 14.50 -8.64
CA TYR A 135 3.73 15.26 -7.49
C TYR A 135 2.21 15.08 -7.33
N ASN A 136 1.45 15.23 -8.41
CA ASN A 136 0.00 15.06 -8.37
C ASN A 136 -0.43 13.60 -8.12
N LEU A 137 0.35 12.61 -8.57
CA LEU A 137 0.19 11.22 -8.13
C LEU A 137 0.32 11.11 -6.61
N GLY A 138 1.35 11.72 -6.03
CA GLY A 138 1.53 11.74 -4.58
C GLY A 138 0.30 12.28 -3.85
N THR A 139 -0.22 13.42 -4.32
CA THR A 139 -1.42 14.04 -3.76
C THR A 139 -2.67 13.19 -3.93
N ALA A 140 -2.87 12.57 -5.10
CA ALA A 140 -4.02 11.69 -5.34
C ALA A 140 -3.94 10.41 -4.49
N TYR A 141 -2.75 9.84 -4.29
CA TYR A 141 -2.56 8.72 -3.36
C TYR A 141 -2.83 9.10 -1.90
N CYS A 142 -2.51 10.33 -1.48
CA CYS A 142 -2.87 10.83 -0.15
C CYS A 142 -4.39 10.87 0.06
N GLN A 143 -5.15 11.30 -0.95
CA GLN A 143 -6.62 11.29 -0.90
C GLN A 143 -7.20 9.88 -0.73
N LYS A 144 -6.45 8.86 -1.17
CA LYS A 144 -6.79 7.44 -1.01
C LYS A 144 -6.16 6.77 0.22
N PHE A 145 -5.43 7.52 1.04
CA PHE A 145 -4.65 6.99 2.17
C PHE A 145 -3.59 5.94 1.77
N GLU A 146 -3.14 5.95 0.51
CA GLU A 146 -2.12 5.03 -0.02
C GLU A 146 -0.70 5.59 0.22
N ILE A 147 -0.30 5.73 1.48
CA ILE A 147 0.89 6.49 1.91
C ILE A 147 2.20 5.99 1.27
N GLU A 148 2.41 4.67 1.16
CA GLU A 148 3.62 4.12 0.51
C GLU A 148 3.75 4.59 -0.94
N ARG A 149 2.64 4.57 -1.70
CA ARG A 149 2.62 5.04 -3.09
C ARG A 149 2.78 6.55 -3.17
N ALA A 150 2.19 7.29 -2.23
CA ALA A 150 2.35 8.73 -2.14
C ALA A 150 3.82 9.14 -1.96
N VAL A 151 4.50 8.51 -0.99
CA VAL A 151 5.93 8.75 -0.72
C VAL A 151 6.78 8.43 -1.95
N GLY A 152 6.58 7.27 -2.57
CA GLY A 152 7.32 6.90 -3.78
C GLY A 152 7.06 7.83 -4.97
N ALA A 153 5.88 8.45 -5.06
CA ALA A 153 5.56 9.43 -6.09
C ALA A 153 6.25 10.79 -5.80
N TYR A 154 6.25 11.26 -4.55
CA TYR A 154 6.97 12.47 -4.16
C TYR A 154 8.50 12.33 -4.32
N GLU A 155 9.08 11.18 -4.00
CA GLU A 155 10.49 10.90 -4.25
C GLU A 155 10.84 11.01 -5.74
N LYS A 156 9.98 10.50 -6.63
CA LYS A 156 10.16 10.62 -8.08
C LYS A 156 10.01 12.06 -8.57
N ALA A 157 9.09 12.84 -7.99
CA ALA A 157 8.96 14.27 -8.30
C ALA A 157 10.24 15.04 -7.92
N ILE A 158 10.82 14.74 -6.76
CA ILE A 158 12.11 15.31 -6.32
C ILE A 158 13.26 14.87 -7.24
N ALA A 159 13.29 13.61 -7.67
CA ALA A 159 14.31 13.11 -8.58
C ALA A 159 14.24 13.78 -9.96
N ALA A 160 13.03 14.08 -10.44
CA ALA A 160 12.80 14.69 -11.75
C ALA A 160 13.09 16.21 -11.78
N ASP A 161 12.70 16.95 -10.74
CA ASP A 161 12.85 18.42 -10.68
C ASP A 161 14.07 18.89 -9.85
N GLY A 162 14.73 17.95 -9.17
CA GLY A 162 15.75 18.27 -8.19
C GLY A 162 15.17 18.74 -6.86
N ARG A 163 15.92 18.54 -5.78
CA ARG A 163 15.46 18.83 -4.42
C ARG A 163 15.05 20.29 -4.20
N ASP A 164 15.74 21.20 -4.88
CA ASP A 164 15.50 22.64 -4.77
C ASP A 164 14.74 23.21 -5.96
N GLY A 165 14.22 22.38 -6.86
CA GLY A 165 13.32 22.79 -7.93
C GLY A 165 11.92 23.18 -7.41
N PRO A 166 11.10 23.92 -8.19
CA PRO A 166 9.77 24.37 -7.78
C PRO A 166 8.83 23.26 -7.30
N VAL A 167 8.79 22.12 -8.00
CA VAL A 167 7.99 20.93 -7.68
C VAL A 167 8.69 20.09 -6.61
N GLY A 168 10.01 19.94 -6.69
CA GLY A 168 10.80 19.20 -5.71
C GLY A 168 10.66 19.74 -4.30
N ARG A 169 10.63 21.08 -4.13
CA ARG A 169 10.37 21.71 -2.83
C ARG A 169 8.97 21.39 -2.28
N LYS A 170 7.93 21.37 -3.14
CA LYS A 170 6.56 21.01 -2.74
C LYS A 170 6.48 19.54 -2.31
N ALA A 171 7.05 18.63 -3.10
CA ALA A 171 7.09 17.21 -2.77
C ALA A 171 7.86 16.94 -1.48
N ARG A 172 9.02 17.59 -1.28
CA ARG A 172 9.82 17.48 -0.06
C ARG A 172 9.04 17.91 1.18
N LYS A 173 8.29 19.00 1.10
CA LYS A 173 7.46 19.47 2.21
C LYS A 173 6.48 18.39 2.70
N HIS A 174 5.82 17.68 1.80
CA HIS A 174 4.92 16.58 2.18
C HIS A 174 5.67 15.38 2.78
N LEU A 175 6.87 15.06 2.29
CA LEU A 175 7.70 14.01 2.89
C LEU A 175 8.15 14.40 4.31
N ASP A 176 8.52 15.66 4.53
CA ASP A 176 8.88 16.18 5.85
C ASP A 176 7.68 16.15 6.82
N GLU A 177 6.47 16.44 6.32
CA GLU A 177 5.22 16.31 7.09
C GLU A 177 4.94 14.86 7.50
N PHE A 178 5.10 13.89 6.59
CA PHE A 178 4.97 12.47 6.92
C PHE A 178 6.01 12.01 7.93
N GLU A 179 7.26 12.39 7.72
CA GLU A 179 8.36 12.06 8.63
C GLU A 179 8.09 12.63 10.04
N ALA A 180 7.60 13.87 10.14
CA ALA A 180 7.24 14.47 11.42
C ALA A 180 6.09 13.74 12.13
N ILE A 181 5.09 13.23 11.39
CA ILE A 181 4.00 12.41 11.95
C ILE A 181 4.56 11.09 12.48
N CYS A 182 5.37 10.38 11.69
CA CYS A 182 5.97 9.11 12.10
C CYS A 182 6.86 9.28 13.33
N GLN A 183 7.66 10.35 13.39
CA GLN A 183 8.55 10.64 14.53
C GLN A 183 7.77 10.88 15.83
N LYS A 184 6.59 11.53 15.77
CA LYS A 184 5.71 11.66 16.95
C LYS A 184 5.26 10.31 17.48
N ASN A 185 5.14 9.31 16.62
CA ASN A 185 4.80 7.93 16.96
C ASN A 185 6.05 7.08 17.29
N GLY A 186 7.24 7.69 17.35
CA GLY A 186 8.49 7.01 17.75
C GLY A 186 9.14 6.16 16.66
N VAL A 187 8.74 6.31 15.39
CA VAL A 187 9.28 5.55 14.25
C VAL A 187 9.69 6.49 13.11
N SER A 188 10.62 6.06 12.24
CA SER A 188 10.91 6.79 11.00
C SER A 188 9.85 6.53 9.93
N LEU A 189 9.72 7.38 8.91
CA LEU A 189 8.82 7.12 7.79
C LEU A 189 9.12 5.79 7.09
N THR A 190 10.40 5.49 6.88
CA THR A 190 10.84 4.22 6.29
C THR A 190 10.39 3.03 7.13
N THR A 191 10.56 3.11 8.46
CA THR A 191 10.10 2.07 9.38
C THR A 191 8.59 1.92 9.35
N HIS A 192 7.85 3.02 9.30
CA HIS A 192 6.39 3.00 9.21
C HIS A 192 5.91 2.32 7.92
N ILE A 193 6.47 2.68 6.76
CA ILE A 193 6.15 2.06 5.46
C ILE A 193 6.46 0.56 5.49
N ASP A 194 7.62 0.17 6.02
CA ASP A 194 7.98 -1.25 6.14
C ASP A 194 7.02 -2.00 7.09
N ASN A 195 6.61 -1.38 8.21
CA ASN A 195 5.63 -1.95 9.13
C ASN A 195 4.27 -2.15 8.45
N VAL A 196 3.78 -1.19 7.65
CA VAL A 196 2.55 -1.33 6.86
C VAL A 196 2.64 -2.52 5.91
N ARG A 197 3.74 -2.66 5.18
CA ARG A 197 3.95 -3.78 4.25
C ARG A 197 4.02 -5.14 4.98
N ILE A 198 4.69 -5.19 6.14
CA ILE A 198 4.76 -6.39 6.98
C ILE A 198 3.37 -6.73 7.52
N PHE A 199 2.58 -5.71 7.89
CA PHE A 199 1.23 -5.88 8.41
C PHE A 199 0.31 -6.51 7.35
N ASP A 200 0.33 -6.00 6.12
CA ASP A 200 -0.45 -6.58 5.02
C ASP A 200 -0.11 -8.05 4.76
N GLN A 201 1.19 -8.39 4.80
CA GLN A 201 1.65 -9.78 4.68
C GLN A 201 1.19 -10.64 5.86
N ALA A 202 1.26 -10.11 7.09
CA ALA A 202 0.82 -10.79 8.30
C ALA A 202 -0.70 -11.05 8.27
N PHE A 203 -1.46 -10.06 7.84
CA PHE A 203 -2.91 -10.13 7.71
C PHE A 203 -3.32 -11.11 6.61
N ALA A 204 -2.65 -11.10 5.45
CA ALA A 204 -2.85 -12.10 4.42
C ALA A 204 -2.50 -13.51 4.90
N ALA A 205 -1.42 -13.68 5.67
CA ALA A 205 -1.07 -14.97 6.28
C ALA A 205 -2.15 -15.43 7.27
N LEU A 206 -2.68 -14.52 8.10
CA LEU A 206 -3.74 -14.78 9.06
C LEU A 206 -5.03 -15.25 8.36
N ARG A 207 -5.46 -14.56 7.30
CA ARG A 207 -6.64 -14.94 6.50
C ARG A 207 -6.51 -16.33 5.88
N ASN A 208 -5.31 -16.68 5.42
CA ASN A 208 -4.98 -17.98 4.86
C ASN A 208 -4.70 -19.06 5.93
N ALA A 209 -5.03 -18.81 7.20
CA ALA A 209 -4.77 -19.69 8.35
C ALA A 209 -3.30 -20.10 8.55
N ASN A 210 -2.36 -19.34 7.97
CA ASN A 210 -0.92 -19.51 8.19
C ASN A 210 -0.51 -18.81 9.49
N TYR A 211 -1.10 -19.24 10.61
CA TYR A 211 -1.06 -18.51 11.89
C TYR A 211 0.36 -18.28 12.43
N GLN A 212 1.24 -19.28 12.33
CA GLN A 212 2.62 -19.12 12.79
C GLN A 212 3.39 -18.06 11.99
N VAL A 213 3.12 -17.96 10.68
CA VAL A 213 3.72 -16.92 9.83
C VAL A 213 3.17 -15.55 10.21
N ALA A 214 1.85 -15.43 10.41
CA ALA A 214 1.22 -14.19 10.86
C ALA A 214 1.80 -13.70 12.18
N ILE A 215 1.92 -14.58 13.19
CA ILE A 215 2.51 -14.28 14.50
C ILE A 215 3.93 -13.74 14.35
N ASN A 216 4.76 -14.39 13.54
CA ASN A 216 6.16 -13.97 13.36
C ASN A 216 6.27 -12.59 12.71
N LEU A 217 5.38 -12.28 11.75
CA LEU A 217 5.35 -10.98 11.06
C LEU A 217 4.82 -9.86 11.97
N PHE A 218 3.72 -10.09 12.71
CA PHE A 218 3.24 -9.12 13.69
C PHE A 218 4.27 -8.87 14.80
N ALA A 219 4.95 -9.91 15.28
CA ALA A 219 6.04 -9.78 16.24
C ALA A 219 7.24 -8.99 15.68
N GLN A 220 7.44 -8.95 14.36
CA GLN A 220 8.46 -8.12 13.74
C GLN A 220 8.10 -6.64 13.83
N ILE A 221 6.84 -6.27 13.60
CA ILE A 221 6.35 -4.88 13.78
C ILE A 221 6.53 -4.45 15.24
N LEU A 222 6.17 -5.30 16.19
CA LEU A 222 6.27 -4.99 17.63
C LEU A 222 7.71 -4.77 18.12
N LYS A 223 8.74 -5.16 17.37
CA LYS A 223 10.14 -4.85 17.69
C LYS A 223 10.46 -3.36 17.47
N THR A 224 9.85 -2.75 16.46
CA THR A 224 10.06 -1.34 16.10
C THR A 224 8.98 -0.45 16.72
N GLU A 225 7.76 -0.95 16.79
CA GLU A 225 6.58 -0.21 17.25
C GLU A 225 5.86 -1.01 18.34
N LYS A 226 6.36 -0.89 19.58
CA LYS A 226 5.86 -1.64 20.74
C LYS A 226 4.40 -1.35 21.08
N GLY A 227 3.88 -0.20 20.65
CA GLY A 227 2.50 0.24 20.90
C GLY A 227 1.51 -0.16 19.80
N HIS A 228 1.89 -0.96 18.81
CA HIS A 228 1.02 -1.24 17.66
C HIS A 228 -0.12 -2.21 18.03
N VAL A 229 -1.24 -1.63 18.46
CA VAL A 229 -2.43 -2.32 19.00
C VAL A 229 -2.99 -3.36 18.03
N GLN A 230 -3.01 -3.06 16.73
CA GLN A 230 -3.52 -3.95 15.70
C GLN A 230 -2.67 -5.22 15.56
N SER A 231 -1.35 -5.14 15.79
CA SER A 231 -0.49 -6.33 15.78
C SER A 231 -0.82 -7.26 16.94
N TYR A 232 -1.00 -6.71 18.15
CA TYR A 232 -1.40 -7.49 19.31
C TYR A 232 -2.77 -8.16 19.12
N GLY A 233 -3.78 -7.41 18.66
CA GLY A 233 -5.12 -7.95 18.42
C GLY A 233 -5.13 -9.09 17.41
N ASN A 234 -4.42 -8.93 16.28
CA ASN A 234 -4.33 -9.97 15.26
C ASN A 234 -3.45 -11.16 15.66
N MET A 235 -2.41 -10.95 16.47
CA MET A 235 -1.65 -12.06 17.10
C MET A 235 -2.54 -12.87 18.04
N GLY A 236 -3.44 -12.21 18.78
CA GLY A 236 -4.44 -12.88 19.61
C GLY A 236 -5.30 -13.85 18.81
N LEU A 237 -5.85 -13.40 17.68
CA LEU A 237 -6.60 -14.25 16.75
C LEU A 237 -5.75 -15.40 16.18
N ALA A 238 -4.50 -15.13 15.82
CA ALA A 238 -3.61 -16.15 15.29
C ALA A 238 -3.30 -17.26 16.33
N TYR A 239 -3.04 -16.88 17.58
CA TYR A 239 -2.84 -17.85 18.67
C TYR A 239 -4.11 -18.64 18.98
N ALA A 240 -5.29 -18.01 18.95
CA ALA A 240 -6.57 -18.70 19.09
C ALA A 240 -6.81 -19.68 17.93
N GLY A 241 -6.43 -19.32 16.71
CA GLY A 241 -6.45 -20.23 15.54
C GLY A 241 -5.52 -21.44 15.69
N LEU A 242 -4.42 -21.31 16.45
CA LEU A 242 -3.54 -22.42 16.84
C LEU A 242 -4.03 -23.20 18.06
N GLY A 243 -5.14 -22.80 18.67
CA GLY A 243 -5.67 -23.39 19.89
C GLY A 243 -4.91 -23.00 21.15
N ASN A 244 -4.03 -22.01 21.08
CA ASN A 244 -3.32 -21.48 22.25
C ASN A 244 -4.14 -20.33 22.87
N LYS A 245 -5.09 -20.69 23.74
CA LYS A 245 -6.00 -19.71 24.34
C LYS A 245 -5.25 -18.78 25.28
N GLN A 246 -4.32 -19.30 26.08
CA GLN A 246 -3.54 -18.48 27.00
C GLN A 246 -2.82 -17.32 26.29
N LYS A 247 -2.01 -17.62 25.26
CA LYS A 247 -1.28 -16.57 24.52
C LYS A 247 -2.20 -15.65 23.74
N ALA A 248 -3.35 -16.17 23.28
CA ALA A 248 -4.35 -15.36 22.61
C ALA A 248 -4.87 -14.25 23.54
N LEU A 249 -5.26 -14.62 24.77
CA LEU A 249 -5.71 -13.67 25.79
C LEU A 249 -4.61 -12.70 26.18
N GLU A 250 -3.38 -13.17 26.41
CA GLU A 250 -2.24 -12.29 26.72
C GLU A 250 -2.04 -11.20 25.64
N CYS A 251 -2.10 -11.57 24.36
CA CYS A 251 -1.98 -10.59 23.27
C CYS A 251 -3.15 -9.60 23.24
N LEU A 252 -4.39 -10.08 23.46
CA LEU A 252 -5.58 -9.23 23.46
C LEU A 252 -5.60 -8.29 24.68
N ASP A 253 -5.15 -8.77 25.84
CA ASP A 253 -4.96 -7.98 27.05
C ASP A 253 -3.92 -6.88 26.83
N GLN A 254 -2.81 -7.17 26.14
CA GLN A 254 -1.83 -6.14 25.78
C GLN A 254 -2.43 -5.08 24.85
N ALA A 255 -3.24 -5.47 23.85
CA ALA A 255 -3.93 -4.51 22.99
C ALA A 255 -4.86 -3.58 23.80
N ILE A 256 -5.66 -4.14 24.71
CA ILE A 256 -6.59 -3.39 25.58
C ILE A 256 -5.84 -2.52 26.59
N GLN A 257 -4.68 -2.98 27.07
CA GLN A 257 -3.84 -2.19 27.97
C GLN A 257 -3.30 -0.92 27.30
N ILE A 258 -2.95 -1.01 26.01
CA ILE A 258 -2.43 0.12 25.24
C ILE A 258 -3.58 1.05 24.82
N ASP A 259 -4.68 0.48 24.34
CA ASP A 259 -5.89 1.19 23.95
C ASP A 259 -7.14 0.49 24.54
N PRO A 260 -7.66 0.99 25.69
CA PRO A 260 -8.82 0.42 26.34
C PRO A 260 -10.10 0.43 25.49
N ASP A 261 -10.18 1.29 24.48
CA ASP A 261 -11.33 1.45 23.59
C ASP A 261 -11.15 0.70 22.26
N TYR A 262 -10.06 -0.07 22.10
CA TYR A 262 -9.82 -0.88 20.91
C TYR A 262 -10.80 -2.07 20.82
N GLU A 263 -11.97 -1.77 20.26
CA GLU A 263 -13.12 -2.64 20.14
C GLU A 263 -12.82 -4.02 19.52
N PRO A 264 -11.97 -4.16 18.49
CA PRO A 264 -11.60 -5.47 17.97
C PRO A 264 -10.95 -6.38 19.02
N ALA A 265 -10.09 -5.86 19.91
CA ALA A 265 -9.50 -6.70 20.95
C ALA A 265 -10.51 -7.03 22.04
N LEU A 266 -11.35 -6.08 22.47
CA LEU A 266 -12.39 -6.31 23.47
C LEU A 266 -13.32 -7.45 23.06
N VAL A 267 -13.78 -7.46 21.81
CA VAL A 267 -14.70 -8.50 21.35
C VAL A 267 -14.00 -9.83 21.11
N ASN A 268 -12.85 -9.82 20.42
CA ASN A 268 -12.11 -11.06 20.20
C ASN A 268 -11.72 -11.72 21.52
N ARG A 269 -11.42 -10.92 22.55
CA ARG A 269 -11.15 -11.42 23.90
C ARG A 269 -12.34 -12.17 24.49
N ARG A 270 -13.55 -11.59 24.45
CA ARG A 270 -14.78 -12.26 24.91
C ARG A 270 -15.04 -13.59 24.19
N VAL A 271 -14.75 -13.65 22.90
CA VAL A 271 -14.86 -14.89 22.12
C VAL A 271 -13.84 -15.93 22.61
N VAL A 272 -12.57 -15.53 22.75
CA VAL A 272 -11.48 -16.41 23.18
C VAL A 272 -11.64 -16.88 24.63
N GLU A 273 -12.19 -16.06 25.53
CA GLU A 273 -12.49 -16.43 26.93
C GLU A 273 -13.39 -17.68 27.02
N ASN A 274 -14.31 -17.84 26.07
CA ASN A 274 -15.24 -18.97 26.01
C ASN A 274 -14.64 -20.23 25.37
N LEU A 275 -13.44 -20.15 24.77
CA LEU A 275 -12.76 -21.32 24.22
C LEU A 275 -12.21 -22.22 25.34
N ARG A 276 -12.06 -23.51 25.05
CA ARG A 276 -11.21 -24.40 25.86
C ARG A 276 -9.77 -24.30 25.35
N GLU A 277 -8.79 -24.48 26.23
CA GLU A 277 -7.39 -24.59 25.77
C GLU A 277 -7.26 -25.75 24.76
N GLY A 278 -6.53 -25.53 23.68
CA GLY A 278 -6.42 -26.44 22.54
C GLY A 278 -7.56 -26.33 21.51
N ALA A 279 -8.70 -25.70 21.84
CA ALA A 279 -9.78 -25.48 20.88
C ALA A 279 -9.42 -24.32 19.92
N THR A 280 -9.59 -24.53 18.62
CA THR A 280 -9.20 -23.55 17.61
C THR A 280 -10.34 -22.63 17.25
N LEU A 281 -10.02 -21.36 17.02
CA LEU A 281 -10.92 -20.41 16.35
C LEU A 281 -11.00 -20.78 14.85
N PRO A 282 -12.20 -20.83 14.24
CA PRO A 282 -12.30 -21.04 12.80
C PRO A 282 -11.62 -19.89 12.00
N PRO A 283 -11.18 -20.14 10.76
CA PRO A 283 -10.52 -19.13 9.93
C PRO A 283 -11.37 -17.86 9.73
N ILE A 284 -10.71 -16.72 9.58
CA ILE A 284 -11.35 -15.40 9.47
C ILE A 284 -12.35 -15.31 8.32
N GLU A 285 -12.13 -15.98 7.19
CA GLU A 285 -13.11 -15.99 6.09
C GLU A 285 -14.46 -16.62 6.50
N ARG A 286 -14.47 -17.52 7.48
CA ARG A 286 -15.71 -18.05 8.09
C ARG A 286 -16.27 -17.13 9.18
N LEU A 287 -15.49 -16.17 9.68
CA LEU A 287 -15.89 -15.16 10.66
C LEU A 287 -16.40 -13.86 10.01
N GLU A 288 -15.97 -13.53 8.79
CA GLU A 288 -16.41 -12.34 8.03
C GLU A 288 -17.93 -12.29 7.82
N ILE A 289 -18.59 -13.45 7.74
CA ILE A 289 -20.04 -13.54 7.50
C ILE A 289 -20.86 -13.10 8.72
N SER A 290 -20.34 -13.27 9.94
CA SER A 290 -21.09 -12.99 11.17
C SER A 290 -20.54 -11.78 11.94
N TYR A 291 -19.23 -11.64 12.13
CA TYR A 291 -18.74 -10.66 13.10
C TYR A 291 -18.48 -9.26 12.50
N TYR A 292 -17.79 -9.19 11.36
CA TYR A 292 -17.43 -7.91 10.73
C TYR A 292 -18.58 -7.24 9.96
N SER A 293 -19.53 -8.04 9.46
CA SER A 293 -20.78 -7.56 8.84
C SER A 293 -21.68 -6.88 9.88
N GLU A 294 -21.87 -7.50 11.05
CA GLU A 294 -22.64 -6.97 12.18
C GLU A 294 -22.01 -5.70 12.76
N PHE A 295 -20.69 -5.67 12.95
CA PHE A 295 -19.98 -4.47 13.41
C PHE A 295 -20.04 -3.30 12.40
N ARG A 296 -19.92 -3.57 11.08
CA ARG A 296 -20.10 -2.54 10.05
C ARG A 296 -21.53 -2.03 9.95
N GLN A 297 -22.52 -2.88 10.18
CA GLN A 297 -23.93 -2.49 10.20
C GLN A 297 -24.27 -1.65 11.44
N GLY A 298 -23.63 -1.94 12.58
CA GLY A 298 -23.76 -1.15 13.82
C GLY A 298 -23.15 0.26 13.76
N LYS A 299 -22.20 0.53 12.86
CA LYS A 299 -21.66 1.88 12.61
C LYS A 299 -22.29 2.62 11.42
N LYS A 300 -23.26 2.02 10.72
CA LYS A 300 -24.09 2.73 9.72
C LYS A 300 -25.31 3.38 10.39
N SER A 301 -25.06 4.26 11.35
CA SER A 301 -25.97 5.32 11.77
C SER A 301 -25.19 6.23 12.69
N HIS A 302 -24.68 7.33 12.12
CA HIS A 302 -24.53 8.67 12.69
C HIS A 302 -23.75 9.49 11.64
N MET A 303 -24.39 9.74 10.49
CA MET A 303 -24.30 11.10 9.96
C MET A 303 -25.18 11.90 10.89
N ASP A 304 -24.60 12.77 11.71
CA ASP A 304 -25.36 13.84 12.32
C ASP A 304 -25.90 14.73 11.21
N SER A 305 -27.17 14.49 10.87
CA SER A 305 -28.05 15.47 10.27
C SER A 305 -28.74 16.22 11.41
N SER A 306 -28.25 17.41 11.75
CA SER A 306 -28.95 18.47 12.50
C SER A 306 -28.11 19.73 12.30
N SER A 307 -28.51 20.65 11.41
CA SER A 307 -29.34 21.83 11.73
C SER A 307 -28.65 22.77 12.71
#